data_AF-A0A3N5NTP0-F1
#
_entry.id   AF-A0A3N5NTP0-F1
#
_cell.length_a   1.000
_cell.length_b   1.000
_cell.length_c   1.000
_cell.angle_alpha   90.00
_cell.angle_beta   90.00
_cell.angle_gamma   90.00
#
_symmetry.space_group_name_H-M   'P 1'
#
loop_
_entity.id
_entity.type
_entity.pdbx_description
1 polymer ?
#
loop_
_entity_poly.entity_id
_entity_poly.type
_entity_poly.pdbx_seq_one_letter_code
_entity_poly.pdbx_strand_id
1 'polypeptide(L)'
;MQKEKDRGKKKRDPLPEAFDSISEAASFWDSHDSVDYEDVMEEVKFDIDIKRHIYLVPIAGNILDGLRKKAKSQGVSTETLVNILLQEHTG
;
A
#
# COMPACT_ATOMS: atom_id res chain seq x y z
N MET A 1 14.49 -21.48 -16.02
CA MET A 1 15.82 -21.11 -15.48
C MET A 1 15.95 -19.59 -15.55
N GLN A 2 15.48 -18.89 -14.53
CA GLN A 2 15.60 -17.43 -14.44
C GLN A 2 16.69 -17.10 -13.43
N LYS A 3 17.61 -16.24 -13.88
CA LYS A 3 18.87 -15.88 -13.23
C LYS A 3 18.67 -15.48 -11.78
N GLU A 4 19.22 -16.26 -10.85
CA GLU A 4 19.64 -15.76 -9.53
C GLU A 4 20.61 -14.59 -9.80
N LYS A 5 20.19 -13.38 -9.43
CA LYS A 5 21.15 -12.27 -9.33
C LYS A 5 21.99 -12.58 -8.10
N ASP A 6 23.18 -13.12 -8.33
CA ASP A 6 24.27 -13.17 -7.37
C ASP A 6 24.61 -11.73 -6.93
N ARG A 7 23.90 -11.27 -5.90
CA ARG A 7 24.18 -9.99 -5.23
C ARG A 7 25.30 -10.30 -4.23
N GLY A 8 26.53 -10.30 -4.74
CA GLY A 8 27.73 -10.57 -3.96
C GLY A 8 27.66 -9.88 -2.59
N LYS A 9 27.91 -10.65 -1.53
CA LYS A 9 27.74 -10.32 -0.11
C LYS A 9 28.07 -8.85 0.17
N LYS A 10 27.06 -7.98 0.11
CA LYS A 10 27.19 -6.61 0.57
C LYS A 10 27.45 -6.69 2.07
N LYS A 11 28.41 -5.90 2.55
CA LYS A 11 28.55 -5.67 4.00
C LYS A 11 27.25 -5.00 4.45
N ARG A 12 26.35 -5.77 5.06
CA ARG A 12 25.13 -5.30 5.71
C ARG A 12 25.38 -5.23 7.21
N ASP A 13 24.75 -4.27 7.87
CA ASP A 13 24.82 -4.19 9.33
C ASP A 13 24.12 -5.42 9.94
N PRO A 14 24.63 -5.96 11.06
CA PRO A 14 24.00 -7.12 11.69
C PRO A 14 22.59 -6.76 12.16
N LEU A 15 21.64 -7.66 11.93
CA LEU A 15 20.29 -7.50 12.48
C LEU A 15 20.35 -7.67 14.01
N PRO A 16 19.84 -6.72 14.80
CA PRO A 16 19.75 -6.88 16.25
C PRO A 16 18.84 -8.05 16.63
N GLU A 17 19.17 -8.76 17.71
CA GLU A 17 18.33 -9.83 18.28
C GLU A 17 16.95 -9.28 18.71
N ALA A 18 16.90 -8.03 19.17
CA ALA A 18 15.69 -7.31 19.51
C ALA A 18 15.90 -5.80 19.32
N PHE A 19 14.80 -5.08 19.12
CA PHE A 19 14.76 -3.62 19.20
C PHE A 19 14.17 -3.20 20.54
N ASP A 20 14.72 -2.17 21.17
CA ASP A 20 14.23 -1.65 22.46
C ASP A 20 12.90 -0.88 22.28
N SER A 21 12.58 -0.46 21.04
CA SER A 21 11.31 0.21 20.72
C SER A 21 10.90 0.09 19.25
N ILE A 22 9.62 0.37 18.95
CA ILE A 22 9.11 0.48 17.58
C ILE A 22 9.83 1.60 16.81
N SER A 23 10.15 2.72 17.47
CA SER A 23 10.83 3.86 16.83
C SER A 23 12.24 3.50 16.39
N GLU A 24 12.94 2.68 17.16
CA GLU A 24 14.27 2.19 16.82
C GLU A 24 14.21 1.21 15.65
N ALA A 25 13.27 0.26 15.67
CA ALA A 25 13.02 -0.65 14.56
C ALA A 25 12.72 0.11 13.26
N ALA A 26 11.85 1.13 13.33
CA ALA A 26 11.56 1.99 12.18
C ALA A 26 12.81 2.71 11.66
N SER A 27 13.61 3.31 12.55
CA SER A 27 14.84 4.01 12.17
C SER A 27 15.87 3.10 11.52
N PHE A 28 15.96 1.84 11.96
CA PHE A 28 16.81 0.83 11.32
C PHE A 28 16.31 0.56 9.88
N TRP A 29 15.03 0.27 9.70
CA TRP A 29 14.45 -0.06 8.40
C TRP A 29 14.30 1.12 7.43
N ASP A 30 14.40 2.37 7.89
CA ASP A 30 14.45 3.55 7.00
C ASP A 30 15.64 3.51 6.02
N SER A 31 16.71 2.78 6.37
CA SER A 31 17.94 2.69 5.58
C SER A 31 18.30 1.27 5.13
N HIS A 32 17.55 0.26 5.58
CA HIS A 32 17.81 -1.16 5.31
C HIS A 32 16.67 -1.78 4.50
N ASP A 33 17.00 -2.68 3.58
CA ASP A 33 16.02 -3.45 2.80
C ASP A 33 15.84 -4.83 3.44
N SER A 34 14.60 -5.24 3.71
CA SER A 34 14.30 -6.54 4.32
C SER A 34 14.76 -7.72 3.47
N VAL A 35 14.83 -7.55 2.14
CA VAL A 35 15.35 -8.57 1.21
C VAL A 35 16.83 -8.87 1.48
N ASP A 36 17.58 -7.90 1.99
CA ASP A 36 18.98 -8.10 2.37
C ASP A 36 19.13 -8.94 3.65
N TYR A 37 18.05 -9.43 4.30
CA TYR A 37 18.08 -10.25 5.52
C TYR A 37 17.30 -11.56 5.40
N GLU A 38 16.93 -11.99 4.20
CA GLU A 38 16.09 -13.18 3.94
C GLU A 38 16.65 -14.49 4.54
N ASP A 39 17.98 -14.62 4.61
CA ASP A 39 18.68 -15.81 5.15
C ASP A 39 18.56 -15.99 6.67
N VAL A 40 18.12 -14.95 7.40
CA VAL A 40 17.89 -15.00 8.85
C VAL A 40 16.40 -14.92 9.22
N MET A 41 15.51 -14.90 8.21
CA MET A 41 14.07 -14.91 8.41
C MET A 41 13.50 -16.33 8.45
N GLU A 42 12.36 -16.49 9.09
CA GLU A 42 11.59 -17.74 9.08
C GLU A 42 10.48 -17.68 8.03
N GLU A 43 10.27 -18.78 7.29
CA GLU A 43 9.16 -18.89 6.34
C GLU A 43 7.82 -18.95 7.08
N VAL A 44 6.97 -17.95 6.86
CA VAL A 44 5.63 -17.88 7.46
C VAL A 44 4.56 -17.99 6.37
N LYS A 45 3.58 -18.88 6.58
CA LYS A 45 2.40 -19.00 5.71
C LYS A 45 1.25 -18.15 6.25
N PHE A 46 0.73 -17.26 5.41
CA PHE A 46 -0.44 -16.45 5.70
C PHE A 46 -1.29 -16.26 4.44
N ASP A 47 -2.60 -16.17 4.61
CA ASP A 47 -3.53 -15.94 3.53
C ASP A 47 -3.89 -14.45 3.45
N ILE A 48 -3.69 -13.84 2.28
CA ILE A 48 -4.13 -12.48 1.99
C ILE A 48 -5.43 -12.56 1.18
N ASP A 49 -6.55 -12.22 1.81
CA ASP A 49 -7.83 -12.06 1.13
C ASP A 49 -7.98 -10.62 0.60
N ILE A 50 -7.52 -10.38 -0.64
CA ILE A 50 -7.73 -9.10 -1.32
C ILE A 50 -9.18 -9.04 -1.84
N LYS A 51 -10.09 -8.56 -1.00
CA LYS A 51 -11.54 -8.56 -1.27
C LYS A 51 -12.00 -7.74 -2.48
N ARG A 52 -11.24 -6.72 -2.89
CA ARG A 52 -11.60 -5.84 -4.02
C ARG A 52 -10.37 -5.15 -4.59
N HIS A 53 -10.26 -5.12 -5.92
CA HIS A 53 -9.32 -4.23 -6.60
C HIS A 53 -9.92 -2.82 -6.63
N ILE A 54 -9.28 -1.87 -5.94
CA ILE A 54 -9.73 -0.48 -5.89
C ILE A 54 -8.76 0.40 -6.68
N TYR A 55 -9.30 1.37 -7.41
CA TYR A 55 -8.52 2.44 -8.02
C TYR A 55 -8.78 3.72 -7.24
N LEU A 56 -7.71 4.36 -6.75
CA LEU A 56 -7.80 5.62 -6.03
C LEU A 56 -7.45 6.78 -6.96
N VAL A 57 -8.35 7.76 -7.04
CA VAL A 57 -8.15 8.99 -7.80
C VAL A 57 -8.21 10.17 -6.82
N PRO A 58 -7.14 10.95 -6.67
CA PRO A 58 -7.20 12.18 -5.89
C PRO A 58 -8.21 13.17 -6.49
N ILE A 59 -9.09 13.72 -5.65
CA ILE A 59 -10.11 14.71 -6.05
C ILE A 59 -9.90 15.98 -5.23
N ALA A 60 -9.91 17.15 -5.87
CA ALA A 60 -9.82 18.42 -5.17
C ALA A 60 -10.96 18.59 -4.15
N GLY A 61 -10.66 19.13 -2.96
CA GLY A 61 -11.60 19.17 -1.84
C GLY A 61 -12.92 19.88 -2.17
N ASN A 62 -12.86 21.02 -2.86
CA ASN A 62 -14.03 21.76 -3.29
C ASN A 62 -14.94 20.97 -4.25
N ILE A 63 -14.36 20.12 -5.12
CA ILE A 63 -15.11 19.24 -6.02
C ILE A 63 -15.79 18.14 -5.21
N LEU A 64 -15.06 17.52 -4.27
CA LEU A 64 -15.61 16.47 -3.40
C LEU A 64 -16.79 16.98 -2.57
N ASP A 65 -16.71 18.21 -2.05
CA ASP A 65 -17.81 18.84 -1.32
C ASP A 65 -19.07 19.01 -2.16
N GLY A 66 -18.90 19.41 -3.43
CA GLY A 66 -20.01 19.48 -4.40
C GLY A 66 -20.62 18.11 -4.67
N LEU A 67 -19.77 17.10 -4.91
CA LEU A 67 -20.20 15.72 -5.16
C LEU A 67 -20.96 15.15 -3.95
N ARG A 68 -20.50 15.39 -2.72
CA ARG A 68 -21.17 14.93 -1.49
C ARG A 68 -22.56 15.54 -1.33
N LYS A 69 -22.70 16.85 -1.57
CA LYS A 69 -24.00 17.53 -1.51
C LYS A 69 -24.96 16.97 -2.56
N LYS A 70 -24.49 16.79 -3.80
CA LYS A 70 -25.29 16.22 -4.89
C LYS A 70 -25.71 14.78 -4.59
N ALA A 71 -24.78 13.93 -4.17
CA ALA A 71 -25.06 12.53 -3.83
C ALA A 71 -26.11 12.42 -2.72
N LYS A 72 -25.96 13.23 -1.66
CA LYS A 72 -26.93 13.29 -0.56
C LYS A 72 -28.32 13.71 -1.04
N SER A 73 -28.43 14.71 -1.91
CA SER A 73 -29.71 15.15 -2.47
C SER A 73 -30.40 14.08 -3.34
N GLN A 74 -29.61 13.16 -3.91
CA GLN A 74 -30.08 12.07 -4.76
C GLN A 74 -30.28 10.75 -4.00
N GLY A 75 -30.00 10.72 -2.69
CA GLY A 75 -30.14 9.50 -1.87
C GLY A 75 -29.11 8.41 -2.19
N VAL A 76 -27.99 8.74 -2.83
CA VAL A 76 -26.93 7.78 -3.20
C VAL A 76 -25.61 8.09 -2.50
N SER A 77 -24.69 7.13 -2.47
CA SER A 77 -23.34 7.35 -1.96
C SER A 77 -22.53 8.24 -2.92
N THR A 78 -21.50 8.93 -2.41
CA THR A 78 -20.58 9.70 -3.25
C THR A 78 -19.83 8.80 -4.23
N GLU A 79 -19.44 7.58 -3.84
CA GLU A 79 -18.83 6.57 -4.74
C GLU A 79 -19.77 6.23 -5.89
N THR A 80 -21.04 5.94 -5.59
CA THR A 80 -22.07 5.62 -6.60
C THR A 80 -22.24 6.76 -7.59
N LEU A 81 -22.37 8.00 -7.10
CA LEU A 81 -22.51 9.16 -7.97
C LEU A 81 -21.29 9.36 -8.87
N VAL A 82 -20.08 9.23 -8.33
CA VAL A 82 -18.84 9.36 -9.12
C VAL A 82 -18.77 8.31 -10.21
N ASN A 83 -19.10 7.06 -9.90
CA ASN A 83 -19.08 5.98 -10.89
C ASN A 83 -20.10 6.20 -12.01
N ILE A 84 -21.32 6.64 -11.68
CA ILE A 84 -22.34 6.98 -12.69
C ILE A 84 -21.84 8.10 -13.61
N LEU A 85 -21.33 9.19 -13.05
CA LEU A 85 -20.83 10.33 -13.83
C LEU A 85 -19.68 9.93 -14.75
N LEU A 86 -18.74 9.11 -14.26
CA LEU A 86 -17.64 8.63 -15.09
C LEU A 86 -18.16 7.73 -16.21
N GLN A 87 -19.07 6.81 -15.91
CA GLN A 87 -19.69 5.93 -16.90
C GLN A 87 -20.41 6.69 -18.03
N GLU A 88 -21.07 7.81 -17.72
CA GLU A 88 -21.72 8.67 -18.71
C GLU A 88 -20.73 9.37 -19.67
N HIS A 89 -19.48 9.59 -19.25
CA HIS A 89 -18.48 10.33 -20.03
C HIS A 89 -17.43 9.43 -20.69
N THR A 90 -17.32 8.16 -20.25
CA THR A 90 -16.33 7.21 -20.75
C THR A 90 -16.92 5.99 -21.46
N GLY A 91 -18.24 5.79 -21.38
CA GLY A 91 -18.98 4.79 -22.17
C GLY A 91 -19.45 5.33 -23.51
#